data_AF-A0AAV6FIT7-F1
#
_entry.id   AF-A0AAV6FIT7-F1
#
_cell.length_a   1.000
_cell.length_b   1.000
_cell.length_c   1.000
_cell.angle_alpha   90.00
_cell.angle_beta   90.00
_cell.angle_gamma   90.00
#
_symmetry.space_group_name_H-M   'P 1'
#
loop_
_entity.id
_entity.type
_entity.pdbx_description
1 polymer ?
#
loop_
_entity_poly.entity_id
_entity_poly.type
_entity_poly.pdbx_seq_one_letter_code
_entity_poly.pdbx_strand_id
1 'polypeptide(L)'
;MIDSAKSLVTYFKQTNLQARLKKTLKNSVETRWNSLHTMLESISSQYEDIRTLLEERREVNRLTNLDEEALSDFVAFLERFKEATKALEASKTPTLHLTIVWYERIRRHLQASSNDSMTISSLKEKCLSILQDKFDIHLLHRLAMLLHPKLKSLKLLADSSEVTSVHSELRRLVKDLKDKRGSPEQQCHRPPPEKRVRVSADTLSDVEDSSDEAPQYQDEVAAYIDHKTPKDDPFDVLSWWQDHARLFPYIAQIARSILAIPASSAASERDFSCAGYVIQERRSQLKPSTVDDVLFLHSNLKHHATTNRI
;
A
#
# COMPACT_ATOMS: atom_id res chain seq x y z
N MET A 1 16.93 9.04 -24.65
CA MET A 1 16.24 7.76 -24.38
C MET A 1 14.72 7.91 -24.24
N ILE A 2 14.17 8.56 -23.20
CA ILE A 2 12.71 8.57 -22.95
C ILE A 2 11.90 9.13 -24.14
N ASP A 3 12.29 10.28 -24.70
CA ASP A 3 11.55 10.87 -25.83
C ASP A 3 11.66 10.04 -27.10
N SER A 4 12.82 9.39 -27.31
CA SER A 4 13.01 8.43 -28.40
C SER A 4 12.09 7.21 -28.23
N ALA A 5 11.93 6.70 -27.00
CA ALA A 5 10.98 5.62 -26.70
C ALA A 5 9.53 6.05 -26.96
N LYS A 6 9.13 7.26 -26.53
CA LYS A 6 7.79 7.82 -26.80
C LYS A 6 7.53 7.98 -28.31
N SER A 7 8.50 8.50 -29.04
CA SER A 7 8.45 8.67 -30.50
C SER A 7 8.32 7.33 -31.22
N LEU A 8 9.10 6.33 -30.79
CA LEU A 8 9.04 4.96 -31.31
C LEU A 8 7.65 4.34 -31.12
N VAL A 9 7.10 4.41 -29.91
CA VAL A 9 5.75 3.88 -29.61
C VAL A 9 4.68 4.58 -30.46
N THR A 10 4.81 5.90 -30.64
CA THR A 10 3.90 6.69 -31.48
C THR A 10 3.97 6.24 -32.94
N TYR A 11 5.17 6.08 -33.48
CA TYR A 11 5.39 5.60 -34.84
C TYR A 11 4.79 4.21 -35.06
N PHE A 12 5.04 3.26 -34.16
CA PHE A 12 4.47 1.93 -34.26
C PHE A 12 2.94 2.02 -34.33
N LYS A 13 2.32 2.77 -33.41
CA LYS A 13 0.87 2.98 -33.35
C LYS A 13 0.28 3.58 -34.62
N GLN A 14 0.89 4.65 -35.14
CA GLN A 14 0.43 5.32 -36.36
C GLN A 14 0.54 4.43 -37.60
N THR A 15 1.55 3.57 -37.64
CA THR A 15 1.79 2.67 -38.78
C THR A 15 1.17 1.29 -38.63
N ASN A 16 0.44 1.07 -37.53
CA ASN A 16 -0.16 -0.20 -37.12
C ASN A 16 0.84 -1.38 -37.03
N LEU A 17 2.13 -1.10 -36.80
CA LEU A 17 3.16 -2.13 -36.66
C LEU A 17 3.01 -2.93 -35.37
N GLN A 18 2.35 -2.39 -34.35
CA GLN A 18 2.05 -3.10 -33.09
C GLN A 18 1.24 -4.38 -33.30
N ALA A 19 0.52 -4.52 -34.41
CA ALA A 19 -0.24 -5.72 -34.72
C ALA A 19 0.67 -6.91 -35.10
N ARG A 20 1.92 -6.64 -35.52
CA ARG A 20 2.94 -7.66 -35.82
C ARG A 20 3.77 -8.05 -34.60
N LEU A 21 3.67 -7.31 -33.50
CA LEU A 21 4.38 -7.60 -32.27
C LEU A 21 3.58 -8.57 -31.39
N LYS A 22 4.28 -9.41 -30.63
CA LYS A 22 3.66 -10.34 -29.66
C LYS A 22 2.91 -9.58 -28.57
N LYS A 23 3.44 -8.43 -28.13
CA LYS A 23 2.83 -7.57 -27.12
C LYS A 23 2.66 -6.15 -27.66
N THR A 24 1.52 -5.54 -27.41
CA THR A 24 1.28 -4.15 -27.80
C THR A 24 2.16 -3.20 -26.99
N LEU A 25 2.84 -2.29 -27.68
CA LEU A 25 3.59 -1.20 -27.04
C LEU A 25 2.68 -0.29 -26.23
N LYS A 26 3.13 0.04 -25.02
CA LYS A 26 2.36 0.81 -24.04
C LYS A 26 2.76 2.28 -24.11
N ASN A 27 1.80 3.19 -23.96
CA ASN A 27 2.10 4.62 -23.86
C ASN A 27 2.50 4.96 -22.43
N SER A 28 3.44 5.89 -22.29
CA SER A 28 3.64 6.62 -21.04
C SER A 28 2.55 7.69 -20.91
N VAL A 29 1.96 7.79 -19.73
CA VAL A 29 0.97 8.80 -19.33
C VAL A 29 1.54 9.54 -18.14
N GLU A 30 1.76 10.84 -18.28
CA GLU A 30 2.43 11.66 -17.26
C GLU A 30 1.75 11.61 -15.89
N THR A 31 0.42 11.53 -15.87
CA THR A 31 -0.39 11.41 -14.64
C THR A 31 -0.39 10.01 -14.02
N ARG A 32 0.32 9.03 -14.59
CA ARG A 32 0.41 7.66 -14.06
C ARG A 32 1.87 7.29 -13.84
N TRP A 33 2.30 7.31 -12.59
CA TRP A 33 3.72 7.16 -12.19
C TRP A 33 4.40 5.92 -12.78
N ASN A 34 3.70 4.79 -12.88
CA ASN A 34 4.24 3.52 -13.38
C ASN A 34 4.19 3.35 -14.92
N SER A 35 3.61 4.31 -15.64
CA SER A 35 3.40 4.18 -17.08
C SER A 35 4.69 4.30 -17.88
N LEU A 36 5.66 5.10 -17.41
CA LEU A 36 6.99 5.23 -18.01
C LEU A 36 7.71 3.88 -18.00
N HIS A 37 7.77 3.24 -16.83
CA HIS A 37 8.31 1.88 -16.70
C HIS A 37 7.61 0.92 -17.66
N THR A 38 6.28 0.90 -17.63
CA THR A 38 5.47 -0.03 -18.44
C THR A 38 5.72 0.15 -19.94
N MET A 39 5.90 1.39 -20.40
CA MET A 39 6.29 1.70 -21.78
C MET A 39 7.66 1.13 -22.12
N LEU A 40 8.67 1.44 -21.31
CA LEU A 40 10.05 1.01 -21.55
C LEU A 40 10.19 -0.52 -21.51
N GLU A 41 9.55 -1.18 -20.54
CA GLU A 41 9.46 -2.64 -20.42
C GLU A 41 8.80 -3.27 -21.66
N SER A 42 7.76 -2.62 -22.22
CA SER A 42 7.10 -3.11 -23.44
C SER A 42 7.97 -3.01 -24.70
N ILE A 43 8.98 -2.12 -24.70
CA ILE A 43 9.98 -2.03 -25.77
C ILE A 43 11.09 -3.05 -25.51
N SER A 44 11.69 -3.02 -24.32
CA SER A 44 12.81 -3.87 -23.92
C SER A 44 12.51 -5.36 -24.08
N SER A 45 11.32 -5.82 -23.68
CA SER A 45 10.95 -7.25 -23.73
C SER A 45 10.80 -7.85 -25.13
N GLN A 46 10.83 -7.01 -26.18
CA GLN A 46 10.70 -7.43 -27.58
C GLN A 46 11.56 -6.55 -28.49
N TYR A 47 12.73 -6.12 -27.99
CA TYR A 47 13.63 -5.19 -28.65
C TYR A 47 14.10 -5.71 -30.03
N GLU A 48 14.49 -6.98 -30.10
CA GLU A 48 14.90 -7.62 -31.35
C GLU A 48 13.77 -7.70 -32.38
N ASP A 49 12.55 -8.08 -31.96
CA ASP A 49 11.38 -8.09 -32.85
C ASP A 49 11.11 -6.65 -33.41
N ILE A 50 11.30 -5.61 -32.60
CA ILE A 50 11.19 -4.20 -33.01
C ILE A 50 12.30 -3.82 -33.99
N ARG A 51 13.55 -4.21 -33.72
CA ARG A 51 14.71 -3.94 -34.58
C ARG A 51 14.51 -4.54 -35.97
N THR A 52 14.13 -5.82 -36.06
CA THR A 52 13.85 -6.49 -37.35
C THR A 52 12.77 -5.76 -38.15
N LEU A 53 11.67 -5.34 -37.51
CA LEU A 53 10.60 -4.59 -38.18
C LEU A 53 11.05 -3.22 -38.70
N LEU A 54 11.95 -2.55 -38.00
CA LEU A 54 12.52 -1.27 -38.44
C LEU A 54 13.54 -1.47 -39.56
N GLU A 55 14.30 -2.57 -39.55
CA GLU A 55 15.21 -2.95 -40.64
C GLU A 55 14.45 -3.20 -41.95
N GLU A 56 13.36 -3.98 -41.89
CA GLU A 56 12.46 -4.21 -43.05
C GLU A 56 11.98 -2.90 -43.68
N ARG A 57 11.78 -1.85 -42.87
CA ARG A 57 11.29 -0.54 -43.30
C ARG A 57 12.38 0.50 -43.52
N ARG A 58 13.66 0.17 -43.30
CA ARG A 58 14.79 1.11 -43.37
C ARG A 58 14.67 2.30 -42.41
N GLU A 59 14.08 2.08 -41.23
CA GLU A 59 13.81 3.09 -40.19
C GLU A 59 14.58 2.81 -38.88
N VAL A 60 15.71 2.10 -38.98
CA VAL A 60 16.57 1.69 -37.85
C VAL A 60 17.13 2.88 -37.07
N ASN A 61 17.26 4.04 -37.72
CA ASN A 61 17.67 5.32 -37.11
C ASN A 61 16.77 5.75 -35.94
N ARG A 62 15.56 5.20 -35.81
CA ARG A 62 14.70 5.43 -34.63
C ARG A 62 15.24 4.79 -33.35
N LEU A 63 16.15 3.83 -33.45
CA LEU A 63 16.80 3.15 -32.33
C LEU A 63 18.13 3.79 -31.91
N THR A 64 18.65 4.80 -32.63
CA THR A 64 19.99 5.38 -32.36
C THR A 64 20.20 5.83 -30.91
N ASN A 65 19.14 6.32 -30.25
CA ASN A 65 19.17 6.78 -28.85
C ASN A 65 18.49 5.80 -27.86
N LEU A 66 18.29 4.56 -28.30
CA LEU A 66 17.67 3.46 -27.58
C LEU A 66 18.59 2.24 -27.66
N ASP A 67 19.76 2.36 -27.04
CA ASP A 67 20.64 1.23 -26.82
C ASP A 67 19.94 0.17 -25.95
N GLU A 68 20.10 -1.11 -26.33
CA GLU A 68 19.38 -2.22 -25.70
C GLU A 68 19.81 -2.42 -24.24
N GLU A 69 21.11 -2.37 -23.97
CA GLU A 69 21.67 -2.53 -22.63
C GLU A 69 21.23 -1.37 -21.74
N ALA A 70 21.38 -0.13 -22.23
CA ALA A 70 20.96 1.05 -21.48
C ALA A 70 19.44 1.06 -21.20
N LEU A 71 18.62 0.58 -22.14
CA LEU A 71 17.18 0.42 -21.95
C LEU A 71 16.86 -0.64 -20.88
N SER A 72 17.54 -1.78 -20.93
CA SER A 72 17.40 -2.86 -19.95
C SER A 72 17.78 -2.39 -18.54
N ASP A 73 18.93 -1.73 -18.40
CA ASP A 73 19.41 -1.12 -17.15
C ASP A 73 18.38 -0.15 -16.57
N PHE A 74 17.80 0.71 -17.43
CA PHE A 74 16.85 1.71 -16.99
C PHE A 74 15.49 1.10 -16.58
N VAL A 75 15.04 0.04 -17.26
CA VAL A 75 13.87 -0.74 -16.84
C VAL A 75 14.14 -1.40 -15.48
N ALA A 76 15.27 -2.09 -15.32
CA ALA A 76 15.65 -2.73 -14.07
C ALA A 76 15.76 -1.74 -12.90
N PHE A 77 16.30 -0.54 -13.17
CA PHE A 77 16.37 0.55 -12.20
C PHE A 77 14.98 1.00 -11.75
N LEU A 78 14.05 1.22 -12.69
CA LEU A 78 12.70 1.72 -12.41
C LEU A 78 11.78 0.65 -11.78
N GLU A 79 12.02 -0.64 -11.98
CA GLU A 79 11.15 -1.72 -11.48
C GLU A 79 10.99 -1.65 -9.95
N ARG A 80 12.05 -1.30 -9.22
CA ARG A 80 11.97 -1.15 -7.76
C ARG A 80 11.04 -0.03 -7.30
N PHE A 81 10.96 1.06 -8.06
CA PHE A 81 10.00 2.13 -7.78
C PHE A 81 8.58 1.68 -8.10
N LYS A 82 8.40 0.95 -9.20
CA LYS A 82 7.09 0.38 -9.58
C LYS A 82 6.58 -0.62 -8.56
N GLU A 83 7.43 -1.50 -8.04
CA GLU A 83 7.09 -2.40 -6.93
C GLU A 83 6.66 -1.61 -5.68
N ALA A 84 7.40 -0.58 -5.31
CA ALA A 84 7.12 0.25 -4.14
C ALA A 84 5.78 0.98 -4.26
N THR A 85 5.57 1.69 -5.37
CA THR A 85 4.32 2.39 -5.65
C THR A 85 3.13 1.44 -5.62
N LYS A 86 3.21 0.28 -6.29
CA LYS A 86 2.12 -0.71 -6.27
C LYS A 86 1.79 -1.23 -4.86
N ALA A 87 2.81 -1.45 -4.03
CA ALA A 87 2.62 -1.92 -2.67
C ALA A 87 1.97 -0.85 -1.78
N LEU A 88 2.36 0.41 -1.92
CA LEU A 88 1.81 1.53 -1.14
C LEU A 88 0.40 1.96 -1.62
N GLU A 89 0.05 1.68 -2.88
CA GLU A 89 -1.27 1.93 -3.48
C GLU A 89 -2.29 0.81 -3.25
N ALA A 90 -1.90 -0.26 -2.56
CA ALA A 90 -2.83 -1.33 -2.19
C ALA A 90 -3.93 -0.77 -1.28
N SER A 91 -5.19 -1.15 -1.53
CA SER A 91 -6.35 -0.59 -0.82
C SER A 91 -7.14 -1.62 0.00
N LYS A 92 -6.80 -2.91 -0.13
CA LYS A 92 -7.49 -4.01 0.57
C LYS A 92 -6.76 -4.49 1.81
N THR A 93 -5.53 -4.02 2.01
CA THR A 93 -4.65 -4.40 3.11
C THR A 93 -4.04 -3.13 3.67
N PRO A 94 -3.72 -3.07 4.97
CA PRO A 94 -2.97 -1.96 5.53
C PRO A 94 -1.66 -1.71 4.78
N THR A 95 -1.31 -0.44 4.54
CA THR A 95 -0.08 -0.09 3.81
C THR A 95 0.81 0.89 4.54
N LEU A 96 0.31 1.63 5.52
CA LEU A 96 1.09 2.69 6.21
C LEU A 96 2.37 2.16 6.87
N HIS A 97 2.32 0.94 7.40
CA HIS A 97 3.47 0.26 8.00
C HIS A 97 4.56 -0.10 6.98
N LEU A 98 4.22 -0.16 5.68
CA LEU A 98 5.16 -0.45 4.59
C LEU A 98 5.95 0.78 4.16
N THR A 99 5.54 2.00 4.54
CA THR A 99 6.18 3.25 4.10
C THR A 99 7.67 3.27 4.45
N ILE A 100 8.02 2.96 5.70
CA ILE A 100 9.42 2.92 6.15
C ILE A 100 10.18 1.77 5.49
N VAL A 101 9.52 0.61 5.32
CA VAL A 101 10.11 -0.56 4.66
C VAL A 101 10.51 -0.22 3.23
N TRP A 102 9.62 0.43 2.48
CA TRP A 102 9.90 0.83 1.10
C TRP A 102 10.86 1.99 0.99
N TYR A 103 10.79 2.99 1.88
CA TYR A 103 11.80 4.04 1.97
C TYR A 103 13.20 3.45 2.08
N GLU A 104 13.39 2.52 3.02
CA GLU A 104 14.69 1.89 3.26
C GLU A 104 15.12 0.94 2.11
N ARG A 105 14.17 0.26 1.46
CA ARG A 105 14.47 -0.56 0.27
C ARG A 105 14.89 0.31 -0.92
N ILE A 106 14.22 1.43 -1.17
CA ILE A 106 14.56 2.37 -2.23
C ILE A 106 15.91 3.03 -1.92
N ARG A 107 16.13 3.48 -0.68
CA ARG A 107 17.40 4.07 -0.25
C ARG A 107 18.59 3.14 -0.48
N ARG A 108 18.41 1.84 -0.22
CA ARG A 108 19.41 0.79 -0.52
C ARG A 108 19.60 0.57 -2.02
N HIS A 109 18.52 0.53 -2.80
CA HIS A 109 18.58 0.43 -4.26
C HIS A 109 19.34 1.60 -4.90
N LEU A 110 19.27 2.78 -4.26
CA LEU A 110 19.95 4.00 -4.68
C LEU A 110 21.41 4.12 -4.22
N GLN A 111 21.94 3.15 -3.48
CA GLN A 111 23.36 3.15 -3.14
C GLN A 111 24.21 2.85 -4.39
N ALA A 112 25.41 3.43 -4.43
CA ALA A 112 26.37 3.20 -5.50
C ALA A 112 26.77 1.72 -5.57
N SER A 113 26.83 1.17 -6.79
CA SER A 113 27.28 -0.20 -7.06
C SER A 113 28.39 -0.18 -8.12
N SER A 114 29.34 -1.09 -8.01
CA SER A 114 30.43 -1.25 -8.98
C SER A 114 29.94 -1.64 -10.38
N ASN A 115 28.75 -2.22 -10.45
CA ASN A 115 28.15 -2.69 -11.70
C ASN A 115 27.28 -1.63 -12.39
N ASP A 116 27.15 -0.44 -11.81
CA ASP A 116 26.30 0.61 -12.37
C ASP A 116 26.99 1.25 -13.59
N SER A 117 26.23 1.44 -14.67
CA SER A 117 26.65 2.33 -15.75
C SER A 117 26.76 3.78 -15.25
N MET A 118 27.56 4.61 -15.92
CA MET A 118 27.75 6.02 -15.53
C MET A 118 26.42 6.79 -15.42
N THR A 119 25.47 6.47 -16.30
CA THR A 119 24.12 7.05 -16.30
C THR A 119 23.30 6.61 -15.09
N ILE A 120 23.30 5.32 -14.74
CA ILE A 120 22.57 4.80 -13.58
C ILE A 120 23.18 5.34 -12.28
N SER A 121 24.50 5.40 -12.17
CA SER A 121 25.19 5.97 -11.02
C SER A 121 24.79 7.44 -10.78
N SER A 122 24.84 8.26 -11.83
CA SER A 122 24.41 9.67 -11.77
C SER A 122 22.94 9.83 -11.41
N LEU A 123 22.08 8.92 -11.88
CA LEU A 123 20.65 8.92 -11.57
C LEU A 123 20.39 8.52 -10.12
N LYS A 124 21.08 7.48 -9.63
CA LYS A 124 20.99 7.02 -8.25
C LYS A 124 21.33 8.12 -7.27
N GLU A 125 22.42 8.85 -7.51
CA GLU A 125 22.85 9.98 -6.69
C GLU A 125 21.76 11.07 -6.62
N LYS A 126 21.23 11.50 -7.76
CA LYS A 126 20.15 12.50 -7.82
C LYS A 126 18.88 12.02 -7.13
N CYS A 127 18.46 10.78 -7.39
CA CYS A 127 17.27 10.20 -6.77
C CYS A 127 17.45 10.03 -5.25
N LEU A 128 18.65 9.72 -4.77
CA LEU A 128 18.92 9.59 -3.34
C LEU A 128 18.79 10.95 -2.64
N SER A 129 19.35 12.00 -3.24
CA SER A 129 19.18 13.37 -2.74
C SER A 129 17.71 13.79 -2.69
N ILE A 130 16.93 13.52 -3.76
CA ILE A 130 15.50 13.81 -3.78
C ILE A 130 14.73 13.00 -2.73
N LEU A 131 15.06 11.71 -2.56
CA LEU A 131 14.41 10.85 -1.58
C LEU A 131 14.61 11.40 -0.16
N GLN A 132 15.83 11.83 0.18
CA GLN A 132 16.17 12.37 1.49
C GLN A 132 15.56 13.76 1.74
N ASP A 133 15.45 14.60 0.71
CA ASP A 133 14.89 15.95 0.82
C ASP A 133 13.36 15.98 0.84
N LYS A 134 12.71 15.11 0.04
CA LYS A 134 11.25 15.18 -0.21
C LYS A 134 10.43 14.15 0.55
N PHE A 135 11.03 13.03 0.95
CA PHE A 135 10.27 11.94 1.56
C PHE A 135 10.34 12.02 3.08
N ASP A 136 9.32 12.65 3.70
CA ASP A 136 9.25 12.78 5.15
C ASP A 136 8.61 11.56 5.81
N ILE A 137 9.33 10.97 6.77
CA ILE A 137 8.83 9.90 7.61
C ILE A 137 8.22 10.54 8.87
N HIS A 138 6.89 10.62 8.90
CA HIS A 138 6.13 11.03 10.08
C HIS A 138 6.02 9.96 11.19
N LEU A 139 5.59 10.41 12.38
CA LEU A 139 5.34 9.57 13.56
C LEU A 139 4.33 8.45 13.31
N LEU A 140 3.27 8.71 12.53
CA LEU A 140 2.25 7.71 12.19
C LEU A 140 2.84 6.52 11.41
N HIS A 141 3.84 6.74 10.55
CA HIS A 141 4.54 5.64 9.87
C HIS A 141 5.29 4.76 10.85
N ARG A 142 5.95 5.37 11.85
CA ARG A 142 6.69 4.65 12.88
C ARG A 142 5.75 3.86 13.80
N LEU A 143 4.62 4.46 14.19
CA LEU A 143 3.58 3.79 14.95
C LEU A 143 2.98 2.62 14.16
N ALA A 144 2.66 2.81 12.88
CA ALA A 144 2.15 1.74 12.03
C ALA A 144 3.14 0.57 11.92
N MET A 145 4.44 0.86 11.80
CA MET A 145 5.50 -0.16 11.80
C MET A 145 5.58 -0.90 13.14
N LEU A 146 5.49 -0.18 14.27
CA LEU A 146 5.46 -0.78 15.61
C LEU A 146 4.24 -1.68 15.80
N LEU A 147 3.08 -1.26 15.31
CA LEU A 147 1.81 -1.98 15.41
C LEU A 147 1.72 -3.18 14.45
N HIS A 148 2.68 -3.35 13.55
CA HIS A 148 2.78 -4.57 12.75
C HIS A 148 3.65 -5.62 13.49
N PRO A 149 3.10 -6.76 13.92
CA PRO A 149 3.80 -7.71 14.79
C PRO A 149 5.12 -8.27 14.23
N LYS A 150 5.23 -8.40 12.89
CA LYS A 150 6.48 -8.79 12.22
C LYS A 150 7.53 -7.67 12.13
N LEU A 151 7.13 -6.41 12.25
CA LEU A 151 8.01 -5.24 12.10
C LEU A 151 8.26 -4.51 13.43
N LYS A 152 7.58 -4.90 14.51
CA LYS A 152 7.65 -4.27 15.84
C LYS A 152 9.04 -4.21 16.48
N SER A 153 9.99 -4.99 15.97
CA SER A 153 11.41 -4.90 16.38
C SER A 153 12.09 -3.59 15.95
N LEU A 154 11.46 -2.80 15.07
CA LEU A 154 11.91 -1.49 14.59
C LEU A 154 13.38 -1.44 14.12
N LYS A 155 13.95 -2.57 13.66
CA LYS A 155 15.34 -2.67 13.17
C LYS A 155 15.68 -1.73 12.01
N LEU A 156 14.66 -1.16 11.36
CA LEU A 156 14.80 -0.21 10.27
C LEU A 156 14.93 1.25 10.74
N LEU A 157 14.66 1.53 12.02
CA LEU A 157 14.97 2.83 12.62
C LEU A 157 16.46 2.83 12.99
N ALA A 158 17.15 3.91 12.63
CA ALA A 158 18.59 4.02 12.82
C ALA A 158 18.96 4.34 14.28
N ASP A 159 18.08 5.01 15.01
CA ASP A 159 18.36 5.56 16.34
C ASP A 159 17.47 4.94 17.45
N SER A 160 18.13 4.47 18.51
CA SER A 160 17.48 3.99 19.74
C SER A 160 16.63 5.06 20.43
N SER A 161 16.95 6.35 20.23
CA SER A 161 16.14 7.46 20.74
C SER A 161 14.77 7.55 20.04
N GLU A 162 14.72 7.29 18.73
CA GLU A 162 13.46 7.25 17.96
C GLU A 162 12.58 6.10 18.42
N VAL A 163 13.16 4.91 18.63
CA VAL A 163 12.45 3.73 19.16
C VAL A 163 11.78 4.07 20.50
N THR A 164 12.52 4.70 21.40
CA THR A 164 12.03 5.10 22.73
C THR A 164 10.92 6.13 22.64
N SER A 165 11.04 7.10 21.73
CA SER A 165 10.01 8.11 21.47
C SER A 165 8.70 7.47 20.96
N VAL A 166 8.79 6.54 20.00
CA VAL A 166 7.63 5.84 19.45
C VAL A 166 6.94 4.97 20.52
N HIS A 167 7.71 4.28 21.37
CA HIS A 167 7.16 3.53 22.50
C HIS A 167 6.45 4.44 23.50
N SER A 168 7.03 5.61 23.80
CA SER A 168 6.46 6.61 24.70
C SER A 168 5.15 7.16 24.15
N GLU A 169 5.10 7.43 22.84
CA GLU A 169 3.87 7.87 22.18
C GLU A 169 2.78 6.80 22.21
N LEU A 170 3.11 5.53 21.94
CA LEU A 170 2.12 4.45 22.02
C LEU A 170 1.57 4.33 23.46
N ARG A 171 2.42 4.44 24.48
CA ARG A 171 2.00 4.47 25.90
C ARG A 171 1.06 5.64 26.19
N ARG A 172 1.36 6.82 25.63
CA ARG A 172 0.51 8.02 25.73
C ARG A 172 -0.87 7.76 25.13
N LEU A 173 -0.94 7.21 23.92
CA LEU A 173 -2.20 6.86 23.25
C LEU A 173 -3.02 5.81 24.04
N VAL A 174 -2.35 4.79 24.60
CA VAL A 174 -3.01 3.79 25.46
C VAL A 174 -3.57 4.45 26.73
N LYS A 175 -2.83 5.35 27.36
CA LYS A 175 -3.30 6.09 28.54
C LYS A 175 -4.52 6.96 28.19
N ASP A 176 -4.47 7.72 27.11
CA ASP A 176 -5.58 8.56 26.65
C ASP A 176 -6.88 7.73 26.43
N LEU A 177 -6.75 6.51 25.91
CA LEU A 177 -7.89 5.60 25.74
C LEU A 177 -8.40 5.02 27.06
N LYS A 178 -7.50 4.70 28.00
CA LYS A 178 -7.86 4.26 29.36
C LYS A 178 -8.64 5.35 30.09
N ASP A 179 -8.15 6.58 30.05
CA ASP A 179 -8.76 7.73 30.73
C ASP A 179 -10.15 8.04 30.15
N LYS A 180 -10.30 8.01 28.81
CA LYS A 180 -11.62 8.17 28.15
C LYS A 180 -12.62 7.09 28.52
N ARG A 181 -12.16 5.88 28.89
CA ARG A 181 -13.02 4.76 29.29
C ARG A 181 -13.36 4.79 30.78
N GLY A 182 -12.54 5.47 31.60
CA GLY A 182 -12.75 5.67 33.04
C GLY A 182 -13.69 6.83 33.39
N SER A 183 -14.01 7.71 32.44
CA SER A 183 -15.04 8.75 32.60
C SER A 183 -16.45 8.16 32.45
N PRO A 184 -17.38 8.37 33.40
CA PRO A 184 -18.74 7.85 33.28
C PRO A 184 -19.54 8.76 32.36
N GLU A 185 -19.66 8.45 31.06
CA GLU A 185 -20.72 9.03 30.25
C GLU A 185 -21.21 8.15 29.09
N GLN A 186 -22.52 7.86 29.19
CA GLN A 186 -23.51 7.55 28.16
C GLN A 186 -23.47 6.18 27.47
N GLN A 187 -24.30 5.28 28.04
CA GLN A 187 -24.95 4.17 27.37
C GLN A 187 -25.48 4.60 26.00
N CYS A 188 -24.82 4.13 24.93
CA CYS A 188 -25.42 4.12 23.62
C CYS A 188 -26.55 3.08 23.64
N HIS A 189 -27.78 3.52 23.44
CA HIS A 189 -28.98 2.67 23.38
C HIS A 189 -28.74 1.44 22.51
N ARG A 190 -28.55 0.27 23.15
CA ARG A 190 -28.68 -1.02 22.48
C ARG A 190 -30.16 -1.42 22.58
N PRO A 191 -30.85 -1.75 21.48
CA PRO A 191 -32.21 -2.24 21.56
C PRO A 191 -32.26 -3.56 22.36
N PRO A 192 -33.37 -3.88 23.05
CA PRO A 192 -33.48 -5.06 23.90
C PRO A 192 -33.26 -6.34 23.09
N PRO A 193 -32.60 -7.37 23.65
CA PRO A 193 -32.47 -8.64 22.96
C PRO A 193 -33.85 -9.27 22.78
N GLU A 194 -34.20 -9.61 21.54
CA GLU A 194 -35.40 -10.37 21.22
C GLU A 194 -35.39 -11.73 21.93
N LYS A 195 -36.54 -12.08 22.52
CA LYS A 195 -36.76 -13.32 23.27
C LYS A 195 -36.51 -14.54 22.37
N ARG A 196 -35.37 -15.20 22.54
CA ARG A 196 -35.19 -16.58 22.05
C ARG A 196 -35.84 -17.56 23.00
N VAL A 197 -36.60 -18.49 22.40
CA VAL A 197 -37.38 -19.55 23.03
C VAL A 197 -36.47 -20.44 23.89
N ARG A 198 -36.93 -20.74 25.12
CA ARG A 198 -36.30 -21.69 26.04
C ARG A 198 -36.37 -23.11 25.46
N VAL A 199 -35.21 -23.75 25.35
CA VAL A 199 -35.12 -25.21 25.25
C VAL A 199 -34.52 -25.70 26.57
N SER A 200 -35.21 -26.65 27.19
CA SER A 200 -35.05 -27.05 28.59
C SER A 200 -33.72 -27.73 28.89
N ALA A 201 -33.29 -27.50 30.13
CA ALA A 201 -32.13 -28.05 30.81
C ALA A 201 -32.19 -29.58 30.92
N ASP A 202 -31.14 -30.25 30.48
CA ASP A 202 -30.41 -31.21 31.31
C ASP A 202 -29.10 -31.58 30.60
N THR A 203 -28.07 -31.89 31.39
CA THR A 203 -26.69 -32.28 31.01
C THR A 203 -25.69 -31.13 30.95
N LEU A 204 -24.82 -31.10 31.98
CA LEU A 204 -23.61 -30.29 32.21
C LEU A 204 -23.78 -29.07 33.11
N SER A 205 -24.30 -29.30 34.32
CA SER A 205 -23.86 -28.56 35.51
C SER A 205 -22.46 -29.04 35.92
N ASP A 206 -21.66 -28.10 36.47
CA ASP A 206 -20.37 -28.29 37.16
C ASP A 206 -19.08 -27.94 36.40
N VAL A 207 -19.06 -26.78 35.72
CA VAL A 207 -17.88 -25.91 35.64
C VAL A 207 -18.32 -24.45 35.48
N GLU A 208 -18.84 -23.87 36.56
CA GLU A 208 -18.88 -22.41 36.76
C GLU A 208 -17.84 -22.06 37.84
N ASP A 209 -16.60 -21.79 37.43
CA ASP A 209 -15.61 -20.89 38.07
C ASP A 209 -14.38 -20.91 37.14
N SER A 210 -14.00 -19.87 36.42
CA SER A 210 -13.65 -18.53 36.89
C SER A 210 -13.94 -17.49 35.82
N SER A 211 -14.22 -16.26 36.24
CA SER A 211 -14.10 -15.05 35.43
C SER A 211 -12.90 -15.11 34.48
N ASP A 212 -13.15 -15.33 33.18
CA ASP A 212 -12.18 -15.18 32.10
C ASP A 212 -11.91 -13.67 31.89
N GLU A 213 -11.49 -12.98 32.96
CA GLU A 213 -10.85 -11.68 32.82
C GLU A 213 -9.49 -11.94 32.16
N ALA A 214 -9.42 -11.67 30.86
CA ALA A 214 -8.16 -11.72 30.13
C ALA A 214 -7.10 -10.94 30.93
N PRO A 215 -5.87 -11.47 31.07
CA PRO A 215 -4.85 -10.90 31.94
C PRO A 215 -4.65 -9.42 31.60
N GLN A 216 -5.08 -8.55 32.50
CA GLN A 216 -4.93 -7.11 32.31
C GLN A 216 -3.51 -6.72 32.67
N TYR A 217 -2.64 -6.61 31.66
CA TYR A 217 -1.28 -6.14 31.86
C TYR A 217 -1.27 -4.73 32.44
N GLN A 218 -0.52 -4.51 33.54
CA GLN A 218 -0.27 -3.16 34.07
C GLN A 218 0.34 -2.27 32.98
N ASP A 219 1.26 -2.84 32.20
CA ASP A 219 1.88 -2.23 31.03
C ASP A 219 1.69 -3.10 29.78
N GLU A 220 0.57 -2.88 29.10
CA GLU A 220 0.22 -3.54 27.85
C GLU A 220 1.26 -3.32 26.73
N VAL A 221 1.93 -2.16 26.72
CA VAL A 221 2.91 -1.82 25.67
C VAL A 221 4.17 -2.65 25.83
N ALA A 222 4.69 -2.78 27.05
CA ALA A 222 5.81 -3.69 27.31
C ALA A 222 5.47 -5.14 26.97
N ALA A 223 4.28 -5.61 27.38
CA ALA A 223 3.83 -6.96 27.09
C ALA A 223 3.72 -7.22 25.58
N TYR A 224 3.21 -6.27 24.79
CA TYR A 224 3.15 -6.38 23.34
C TYR A 224 4.54 -6.41 22.69
N ILE A 225 5.46 -5.56 23.14
CA ILE A 225 6.83 -5.49 22.60
C ILE A 225 7.55 -6.83 22.82
N ASP A 226 7.43 -7.39 24.02
CA ASP A 226 8.06 -8.67 24.39
C ASP A 226 7.34 -9.91 23.79
N HIS A 227 6.07 -9.75 23.39
CA HIS A 227 5.31 -10.85 22.82
C HIS A 227 6.02 -11.48 21.60
N LYS A 228 5.87 -12.78 21.39
CA LYS A 228 6.57 -13.47 20.30
C LYS A 228 6.11 -12.95 18.92
N THR A 229 7.07 -12.73 18.01
CA THR A 229 6.75 -12.40 16.62
C THR A 229 6.10 -13.61 15.92
N PRO A 230 4.96 -13.42 15.24
CA PRO A 230 4.32 -14.48 14.45
C PRO A 230 5.25 -14.97 13.33
N LYS A 231 5.28 -16.29 13.12
CA LYS A 231 6.09 -16.93 12.06
C LYS A 231 5.26 -17.39 10.86
N ASP A 232 3.94 -17.32 10.94
CA ASP A 232 3.05 -17.86 9.92
C ASP A 232 3.07 -16.99 8.66
N ASP A 233 3.05 -17.63 7.49
CA ASP A 233 2.87 -16.99 6.19
C ASP A 233 1.82 -17.80 5.39
N PRO A 234 0.80 -17.15 4.79
CA PRO A 234 0.56 -15.70 4.72
C PRO A 234 0.10 -15.09 6.06
N PHE A 235 0.58 -13.88 6.36
CA PHE A 235 0.25 -13.15 7.58
C PHE A 235 -0.69 -11.97 7.31
N ASP A 236 -1.84 -11.96 7.97
CA ASP A 236 -2.74 -10.80 7.99
C ASP A 236 -2.68 -10.10 9.36
N VAL A 237 -2.19 -8.86 9.33
CA VAL A 237 -2.05 -8.02 10.53
C VAL A 237 -3.41 -7.69 11.17
N LEU A 238 -4.48 -7.53 10.39
CA LEU A 238 -5.78 -7.17 10.93
C LEU A 238 -6.44 -8.35 11.65
N SER A 239 -6.38 -9.53 11.04
CA SER A 239 -6.81 -10.79 11.67
C SER A 239 -6.02 -11.07 12.95
N TRP A 240 -4.70 -10.86 12.95
CA TRP A 240 -3.88 -11.02 14.16
C TRP A 240 -4.35 -10.11 15.31
N TRP A 241 -4.61 -8.82 15.03
CA TRP A 241 -5.13 -7.90 16.04
C TRP A 241 -6.54 -8.24 16.51
N GLN A 242 -7.37 -8.85 15.65
CA GLN A 242 -8.69 -9.34 16.04
C GLN A 242 -8.59 -10.48 17.06
N ASP A 243 -7.69 -11.44 16.81
CA ASP A 243 -7.47 -12.60 17.69
C ASP A 243 -6.87 -12.18 19.04
N HIS A 244 -5.96 -11.19 19.03
CA HIS A 244 -5.26 -10.71 20.22
C HIS A 244 -5.95 -9.51 20.89
N ALA A 245 -7.15 -9.13 20.44
CA ALA A 245 -7.89 -8.00 21.00
C ALA A 245 -8.26 -8.18 22.48
N ARG A 246 -8.39 -9.43 22.95
CA ARG A 246 -8.61 -9.72 24.38
C ARG A 246 -7.35 -9.54 25.21
N LEU A 247 -6.18 -9.87 24.66
CA LEU A 247 -4.88 -9.73 25.33
C LEU A 247 -4.39 -8.27 25.35
N PHE A 248 -4.62 -7.55 24.26
CA PHE A 248 -4.17 -6.18 24.06
C PHE A 248 -5.34 -5.28 23.63
N PRO A 249 -6.31 -5.00 24.52
CA PRO A 249 -7.54 -4.31 24.15
C PRO A 249 -7.34 -2.87 23.68
N TYR A 250 -6.40 -2.13 24.27
CA TYR A 250 -6.18 -0.73 23.90
C TYR A 250 -5.26 -0.62 22.69
N ILE A 251 -4.21 -1.45 22.61
CA ILE A 251 -3.32 -1.45 21.45
C ILE A 251 -4.06 -1.98 20.21
N ALA A 252 -4.91 -3.01 20.33
CA ALA A 252 -5.71 -3.48 19.19
C ALA A 252 -6.65 -2.38 18.65
N GLN A 253 -7.21 -1.54 19.52
CA GLN A 253 -8.02 -0.40 19.09
C GLN A 253 -7.19 0.65 18.34
N ILE A 254 -5.99 0.96 18.82
CA ILE A 254 -5.05 1.89 18.16
C ILE A 254 -4.53 1.30 16.83
N ALA A 255 -4.22 0.01 16.81
CA ALA A 255 -3.76 -0.70 15.63
C ALA A 255 -4.80 -0.60 14.52
N ARG A 256 -6.07 -0.86 14.84
CA ARG A 256 -7.18 -0.76 13.88
C ARG A 256 -7.31 0.65 13.29
N SER A 257 -7.12 1.71 14.08
CA SER A 257 -7.26 3.08 13.57
C SER A 257 -6.04 3.52 12.75
N ILE A 258 -4.82 3.26 13.21
CA ILE A 258 -3.59 3.68 12.53
C ILE A 258 -3.33 2.85 11.27
N LEU A 259 -3.53 1.53 11.31
CA LEU A 259 -3.30 0.66 10.15
C LEU A 259 -4.37 0.83 9.05
N ALA A 260 -5.53 1.41 9.38
CA ALA A 260 -6.56 1.74 8.40
C ALA A 260 -6.21 2.96 7.53
N ILE A 261 -5.23 3.77 7.93
CA ILE A 261 -4.76 4.91 7.15
C ILE A 261 -4.02 4.37 5.91
N PRO A 262 -4.44 4.72 4.68
CA PRO A 262 -3.71 4.33 3.48
C PRO A 262 -2.41 5.14 3.35
N ALA A 263 -1.40 4.52 2.74
CA ALA A 263 -0.12 5.17 2.47
C ALA A 263 -0.15 6.07 1.22
N SER A 264 -1.19 5.91 0.38
CA SER A 264 -1.35 6.61 -0.90
C SER A 264 -2.80 7.02 -1.12
N SER A 265 -3.01 8.16 -1.78
CA SER A 265 -4.31 8.65 -2.26
C SER A 265 -4.84 7.89 -3.48
N ALA A 266 -4.04 7.00 -4.08
CA ALA A 266 -4.38 6.32 -5.33
C ALA A 266 -5.68 5.51 -5.27
N ALA A 267 -6.07 5.01 -4.09
CA ALA A 267 -7.34 4.32 -3.92
C ALA A 267 -8.52 5.25 -4.25
N SER A 268 -8.53 6.44 -3.65
CA SER A 268 -9.52 7.48 -3.91
C SER A 268 -9.45 7.95 -5.36
N GLU A 269 -8.26 8.16 -5.92
CA GLU A 269 -8.08 8.57 -7.32
C GLU A 269 -8.65 7.54 -8.31
N ARG A 270 -8.59 6.24 -8.02
CA ARG A 270 -9.22 5.19 -8.84
C ARG A 270 -10.74 5.28 -8.80
N ASP A 271 -11.33 5.52 -7.62
CA ASP A 271 -12.78 5.70 -7.51
C ASP A 271 -13.23 7.00 -8.19
N PHE A 272 -12.49 8.09 -8.06
CA PHE A 272 -12.74 9.33 -8.81
C PHE A 272 -12.54 9.16 -10.32
N SER A 273 -11.54 8.39 -10.77
CA SER A 273 -11.36 8.09 -12.19
C SER A 273 -12.55 7.29 -12.74
N CYS A 274 -13.02 6.29 -12.00
CA CYS A 274 -14.22 5.54 -12.35
C CYS A 274 -15.46 6.44 -12.42
N ALA A 275 -15.61 7.33 -11.45
CA ALA A 275 -16.70 8.29 -11.44
C ALA A 275 -16.58 9.31 -12.58
N GLY A 276 -15.38 9.74 -12.95
CA GLY A 276 -15.14 10.58 -14.13
C GLY A 276 -15.65 9.95 -15.42
N TYR A 277 -15.58 8.62 -15.57
CA TYR A 277 -16.20 7.91 -16.68
C TYR A 277 -17.74 7.91 -16.60
N VAL A 278 -18.31 7.81 -15.40
CA VAL A 278 -19.78 7.83 -15.18
C VAL A 278 -20.36 9.24 -15.32
N ILE A 279 -19.58 10.26 -14.99
CA ILE A 279 -19.94 11.69 -14.94
C ILE A 279 -19.55 12.41 -16.25
N GLN A 280 -19.08 11.70 -17.29
CA GLN A 280 -18.68 12.28 -18.59
C GLN A 280 -19.69 13.30 -19.17
N GLU A 281 -19.18 14.23 -19.98
CA GLU A 281 -19.81 15.40 -20.62
C GLU A 281 -21.27 15.26 -21.09
N ARG A 282 -21.76 14.05 -21.41
CA ARG A 282 -23.16 13.79 -21.76
C ARG A 282 -24.14 13.89 -20.58
N ARG A 283 -23.66 13.95 -19.32
CA ARG A 283 -24.46 14.12 -18.09
C ARG A 283 -23.96 15.29 -17.22
N SER A 284 -23.61 16.41 -17.85
CA SER A 284 -23.07 17.63 -17.21
C SER A 284 -24.03 18.39 -16.28
N GLN A 285 -25.23 17.86 -15.98
CA GLN A 285 -26.24 18.50 -15.14
C GLN A 285 -26.44 17.83 -13.76
N LEU A 286 -25.58 16.88 -13.38
CA LEU A 286 -25.64 16.32 -12.03
C LEU A 286 -25.22 17.37 -11.00
N LYS A 287 -26.03 17.53 -9.95
CA LYS A 287 -25.65 18.36 -8.80
C LYS A 287 -24.46 17.70 -8.07
N PRO A 288 -23.54 18.48 -7.47
CA PRO A 288 -22.43 17.94 -6.69
C PRO A 288 -22.88 16.91 -5.63
N SER A 289 -23.98 17.17 -4.94
CA SER A 289 -24.54 16.23 -3.95
C SER A 289 -24.90 14.86 -4.54
N THR A 290 -25.42 14.83 -5.77
CA THR A 290 -25.77 13.57 -6.45
C THR A 290 -24.53 12.81 -6.88
N VAL A 291 -23.44 13.51 -7.22
CA VAL A 291 -22.14 12.88 -7.50
C VAL A 291 -21.59 12.21 -6.25
N ASP A 292 -21.67 12.89 -5.11
CA ASP A 292 -21.24 12.34 -3.81
C ASP A 292 -22.05 11.09 -3.44
N ASP A 293 -23.38 11.13 -3.58
CA ASP A 293 -24.26 9.99 -3.31
C ASP A 293 -23.91 8.78 -4.19
N VAL A 294 -23.68 9.01 -5.48
CA VAL A 294 -23.33 7.94 -6.44
C VAL A 294 -21.96 7.34 -6.10
N LEU A 295 -20.97 8.18 -5.80
CA LEU A 295 -19.64 7.74 -5.36
C LEU A 295 -19.71 6.91 -4.08
N PHE A 296 -20.47 7.39 -3.09
CA PHE A 296 -20.68 6.71 -1.82
C PHE A 296 -21.34 5.35 -2.03
N LEU A 297 -22.45 5.28 -2.75
CA LEU A 297 -23.17 4.03 -3.02
C LEU A 297 -22.31 3.03 -3.80
N HIS A 298 -21.59 3.49 -4.83
CA HIS A 298 -20.70 2.63 -5.63
C HIS A 298 -19.58 2.03 -4.79
N SER A 299 -18.94 2.84 -3.93
CA SER A 299 -17.89 2.37 -3.04
C SER A 299 -18.42 1.32 -2.06
N ASN A 300 -19.55 1.60 -1.39
CA ASN A 300 -20.15 0.67 -0.44
C ASN A 300 -20.66 -0.63 -1.08
N LEU A 301 -21.24 -0.57 -2.29
CA LEU A 301 -21.70 -1.76 -3.02
C LEU A 301 -20.54 -2.72 -3.32
N LYS A 302 -19.35 -2.22 -3.70
CA LYS A 302 -18.15 -3.05 -3.88
C LYS A 302 -17.74 -3.75 -2.58
N HIS A 303 -17.83 -3.06 -1.45
CA HIS A 303 -17.52 -3.64 -0.15
C HIS A 303 -18.51 -4.76 0.22
N HIS A 304 -19.82 -4.52 0.10
CA HIS A 304 -20.85 -5.51 0.41
C HIS A 304 -20.83 -6.75 -0.51
N ALA A 305 -20.57 -6.57 -1.82
CA ALA A 305 -20.45 -7.68 -2.76
C ALA A 305 -19.23 -8.57 -2.48
N THR A 306 -18.20 -8.04 -1.80
CA THR A 306 -17.01 -8.80 -1.40
C THR A 306 -17.25 -9.55 -0.09
N THR A 307 -18.05 -8.99 0.84
CA THR A 307 -18.41 -9.63 2.11
C THR A 307 -19.39 -10.80 1.96
N ASN A 308 -20.28 -10.78 0.95
CA ASN A 308 -21.26 -11.85 0.69
C ASN A 308 -20.74 -13.00 -0.19
N ARG A 309 -19.42 -13.13 -0.37
CA ARG A 309 -18.78 -14.22 -1.15
C ARG A 309 -18.00 -15.22 -0.29
N ILE A 310 -18.30 -15.29 1.01
CA ILE A 310 -17.81 -16.34 1.92
C ILE A 310 -19.00 -17.19 2.35
#